data_AF-A0A924HP97-F1
#
_entry.id   AF-A0A924HP97-F1
#
_cell.length_a   1.000
_cell.length_b   1.000
_cell.length_c   1.000
_cell.angle_alpha   90.00
_cell.angle_beta   90.00
_cell.angle_gamma   90.00
#
_symmetry.space_group_name_H-M   'P 1'
#
loop_
_entity.id
_entity.type
_entity.pdbx_description
1 polymer ?
#
loop_
_entity_poly.entity_id
_entity_poly.type
_entity_poly.pdbx_seq_one_letter_code
_entity_poly.pdbx_strand_id
1 'polypeptide(L)' 'MHKLPVTPFGTAPTAMAEKAFATLQAQYALCGQTLSRLPGSKAMYAARWGMVRHLATEEEARLFLARIEGRRHE' A
#
# COMPACT_ATOMS: atom_id res chain seq x y z
N MET A 1 -32.00 -28.08 -10.78
CA MET A 1 -30.90 -27.93 -9.80
C MET A 1 -29.74 -27.20 -10.48
N HIS A 2 -29.71 -25.87 -10.39
CA HIS A 2 -28.63 -25.08 -10.99
C HIS A 2 -27.54 -24.85 -9.94
N LYS A 3 -26.35 -25.44 -10.13
CA LYS A 3 -25.17 -25.17 -9.29
C LYS A 3 -24.68 -23.75 -9.60
N LEU A 4 -24.72 -22.87 -8.61
CA LEU A 4 -24.09 -21.55 -8.69
C LEU A 4 -22.56 -21.73 -8.71
N PRO A 5 -21.82 -21.02 -9.56
CA PRO A 5 -20.36 -21.07 -9.56
C PRO A 5 -19.85 -20.40 -8.27
N VAL A 6 -19.07 -21.16 -7.50
CA VAL A 6 -18.35 -20.63 -6.34
C VAL A 6 -17.29 -19.65 -6.85
N THR A 7 -17.39 -18.39 -6.46
CA THR A 7 -16.35 -17.40 -6.74
C THR A 7 -15.08 -17.81 -5.99
N PRO A 8 -13.91 -17.92 -6.64
CA PRO A 8 -12.70 -18.30 -5.92
C PRO A 8 -12.36 -17.23 -4.87
N PHE A 9 -12.03 -17.71 -3.67
CA PHE A 9 -11.48 -16.89 -2.59
C PHE A 9 -10.26 -16.11 -3.09
N GLY A 10 -10.19 -14.83 -2.71
CA GLY A 10 -9.21 -13.87 -3.19
C GLY A 10 -7.78 -14.40 -3.18
N THR A 11 -7.09 -14.21 -4.31
CA THR A 11 -5.67 -14.54 -4.48
C THR A 11 -4.86 -13.88 -3.37
N ALA A 12 -4.35 -14.68 -2.43
CA ALA A 12 -3.40 -14.19 -1.44
C ALA A 12 -2.20 -13.56 -2.18
N PRO A 13 -1.65 -12.43 -1.68
CA PRO A 13 -0.49 -11.82 -2.31
C PRO A 13 0.65 -12.83 -2.35
N THR A 14 1.33 -12.92 -3.50
CA THR A 14 2.51 -13.77 -3.64
C THR A 14 3.66 -13.21 -2.79
N ALA A 15 4.61 -14.06 -2.39
CA ALA A 15 5.79 -13.65 -1.62
C ALA A 15 6.57 -12.48 -2.27
N MET A 16 6.48 -12.35 -3.60
CA MET A 16 7.09 -11.23 -4.35
C MET A 16 6.34 -9.91 -4.11
N ALA A 17 5.01 -9.94 -4.06
CA ALA A 17 4.18 -8.77 -3.75
C ALA A 17 4.28 -8.34 -2.28
N GLU A 18 4.55 -9.28 -1.38
CA GLU A 18 4.85 -8.97 0.03
C GLU A 18 6.19 -8.26 0.17
N LYS A 19 7.23 -8.75 -0.52
CA LYS A 19 8.55 -8.09 -0.55
C LYS A 19 8.47 -6.68 -1.14
N ALA A 20 7.79 -6.50 -2.28
CA ALA A 20 7.63 -5.19 -2.91
C ALA A 20 6.98 -4.16 -1.95
N PHE A 21 5.99 -4.60 -1.18
CA PHE A 21 5.34 -3.74 -0.21
C PHE A 21 6.19 -3.48 1.03
N ALA A 22 6.92 -4.47 1.54
CA ALA A 22 7.87 -4.26 2.62
C ALA A 22 8.93 -3.22 2.23
N THR A 23 9.43 -3.28 0.99
CA THR A 23 10.35 -2.26 0.43
C THR A 23 9.69 -0.88 0.36
N LEU A 24 8.42 -0.81 -0.07
CA LEU A 24 7.69 0.45 -0.10
C LEU A 24 7.48 1.02 1.30
N GLN A 25 7.09 0.19 2.27
CA GLN A 25 6.91 0.57 3.66
C GLN A 25 8.22 1.10 4.28
N ALA A 26 9.36 0.46 3.98
CA ALA A 26 10.67 0.93 4.44
C ALA A 26 11.00 2.33 3.91
N GLN A 27 10.73 2.61 2.63
CA GLN A 27 10.95 3.95 2.05
C GLN A 27 10.07 5.02 2.69
N TYR A 28 8.82 4.70 3.01
CA TYR A 28 7.95 5.58 3.79
C TYR A 28 8.51 5.84 5.19
N ALA A 29 9.03 4.81 5.86
CA ALA A 29 9.66 4.94 7.17
C ALA A 29 10.90 5.85 7.13
N LEU A 30 11.73 5.76 6.09
CA LEU A 30 12.86 6.68 5.85
C LEU A 30 12.41 8.14 5.68
N CYS A 31 11.17 8.36 5.25
CA CYS A 31 10.55 9.69 5.14
C CYS A 31 9.81 10.13 6.41
N GLY A 32 9.90 9.36 7.49
CA GLY A 32 9.18 9.62 8.75
C GLY A 32 7.66 9.41 8.64
N GLN A 33 7.23 8.54 7.72
CA GLN A 33 5.84 8.14 7.55
C GLN A 33 5.65 6.64 7.78
N THR A 34 4.43 6.24 8.14
CA THR A 34 4.03 4.83 8.21
C THR A 34 3.15 4.51 7.03
N LEU A 35 3.39 3.38 6.34
CA LEU A 35 2.51 2.87 5.29
C LEU A 35 1.88 1.55 5.75
N SER A 36 0.57 1.42 5.60
CA SER A 36 -0.17 0.21 5.98
C SER A 36 -1.27 -0.09 4.96
N ARG A 37 -1.62 -1.38 4.83
CA ARG A 37 -2.73 -1.85 3.97
C ARG A 37 -4.00 -2.02 4.78
N LEU A 38 -5.14 -1.79 4.14
CA LEU A 38 -6.41 -2.22 4.70
C LEU A 38 -6.59 -3.73 4.48
N PRO A 39 -6.91 -4.50 5.54
CA PRO A 39 -7.18 -5.92 5.38
C PRO A 39 -8.38 -6.14 4.44
N GLY A 40 -8.22 -7.04 3.47
CA GLY A 40 -9.26 -7.33 2.48
C GLY A 40 -9.42 -6.27 1.37
N SER A 41 -8.58 -5.24 1.31
CA SER A 41 -8.61 -4.22 0.28
C SER A 41 -7.23 -3.97 -0.32
N LYS A 42 -7.19 -3.46 -1.56
CA LYS A 42 -5.96 -2.95 -2.20
C LYS A 42 -5.60 -1.55 -1.71
N ALA A 43 -6.51 -0.89 -0.99
CA ALA A 43 -6.28 0.42 -0.42
C ALA A 43 -5.21 0.38 0.67
N MET A 44 -4.44 1.47 0.72
CA MET A 44 -3.38 1.72 1.69
C MET A 44 -3.63 3.06 2.37
N TYR A 45 -2.99 3.24 3.51
CA TYR A 45 -2.94 4.52 4.18
C TYR A 45 -1.50 4.86 4.56
N ALA A 46 -1.12 6.09 4.24
CA ALA A 46 0.10 6.69 4.74
C ALA A 46 -0.24 7.56 5.94
N ALA A 47 0.49 7.43 7.04
CA ALA A 47 0.27 8.19 8.26
C ALA A 47 1.55 8.94 8.69
N ARG A 48 1.39 10.18 9.13
CA ARG A 48 2.46 10.99 9.75
C ARG A 48 1.86 11.94 10.76
N TRP A 49 2.35 11.90 12.00
CA TRP A 49 1.99 12.85 13.07
C TRP A 49 0.48 13.13 13.19
N GLY A 50 -0.33 12.07 13.20
CA GLY A 50 -1.79 12.17 13.30
C GLY A 50 -2.53 12.51 12.00
N MET A 51 -1.82 12.83 10.91
CA MET A 51 -2.43 12.96 9.58
C MET A 51 -2.41 11.61 8.87
N VAL A 52 -3.58 11.18 8.37
CA VAL A 52 -3.74 9.97 7.59
C VAL A 52 -4.15 10.35 6.17
N ARG A 53 -3.44 9.79 5.18
CA ARG A 53 -3.75 9.93 3.76
C ARG A 53 -4.17 8.58 3.21
N HIS A 54 -5.38 8.53 2.66
CA HIS A 54 -5.88 7.37 1.95
C HIS A 54 -5.25 7.29 0.55
N LEU A 55 -4.82 6.10 0.15
CA LEU A 55 -4.17 5.78 -1.11
C LEU A 55 -4.92 4.59 -1.70
N ALA A 56 -5.65 4.77 -2.79
CA ALA A 56 -6.51 3.73 -3.32
C ALA A 56 -5.71 2.60 -4.02
N THR A 57 -4.51 2.92 -4.52
CA THR A 57 -3.64 2.00 -5.24
C THR A 57 -2.17 2.10 -4.83
N GLU A 58 -1.39 1.07 -5.17
CA GLU A 58 0.06 1.06 -4.91
C GLU A 58 0.80 2.13 -5.74
N GLU A 59 0.29 2.44 -6.93
CA GLU A 59 0.82 3.52 -7.76
C GLU A 59 0.66 4.88 -7.08
N GLU A 60 -0.50 5.16 -6.47
CA GLU A 60 -0.68 6.39 -5.69
C GLU A 60 0.30 6.46 -4.51
N ALA A 61 0.55 5.33 -3.85
CA ALA A 61 1.55 5.26 -2.79
C ALA A 61 2.97 5.56 -3.31
N ARG A 62 3.34 5.10 -4.51
CA ARG A 62 4.64 5.41 -5.12
C ARG A 62 4.75 6.89 -5.52
N LEU A 63 3.70 7.45 -6.12
CA LEU A 63 3.66 8.87 -6.50
C LEU A 63 3.74 9.78 -5.28
N PHE A 64 3.04 9.43 -4.20
CA PHE A 64 3.09 10.20 -2.96
C PHE A 64 4.47 10.11 -2.30
N LEU A 65 5.12 8.94 -2.33
CA LEU A 65 6.49 8.75 -1.88
C LEU A 65 7.47 9.64 -2.65
N ALA A 66 7.42 9.61 -3.99
CA ALA A 66 8.27 10.46 -4.83
C ALA A 66 8.08 11.95 -4.51
N ARG A 67 6.86 12.39 -4.20
CA ARG A 67 6.56 13.77 -3.81
C ARG A 67 7.11 14.17 -2.43
N ILE A 68 7.22 13.23 -1.49
CA ILE A 68 7.81 13.50 -0.16
C ILE A 68 9.33 13.35 -0.18
N GLU A 69 9.87 12.42 -0.96
CA GLU A 69 11.32 12.26 -1.17
C GLU A 69 11.92 13.42 -1.96
N GLY A 70 11.23 13.89 -3.01
CA GLY A 70 11.68 15.05 -3.80
C GLY A 70 11.78 16.34 -2.99
N ARG A 71 11.04 16.45 -1.88
CA ARG A 71 11.17 17.57 -0.91
C ARG A 71 12.33 17.42 0.08
N ARG A 72 13.00 16.26 0.13
CA ARG A 72 14.14 15.99 1.02
C ARG A 72 15.49 16.29 0.37
N HIS A 73 15.52 16.45 -0.95
CA HIS A 73 16.77 16.59 -1.73
C HIS A 73 17.02 18.02 -2.23
N GLU A 74 16.29 19.00 -1.69
CA GLU A 74 16.51 20.44 -1.90
C GLU A 74 17.15 21.07 -0.65
#